data_AF-A0A346NNW2-F1
#
_entry.id   AF-A0A346NNW2-F1
#
_cell.length_a   1.000
_cell.length_b   1.000
_cell.length_c   1.000
_cell.angle_alpha   90.00
_cell.angle_beta   90.00
_cell.angle_gamma   90.00
#
_symmetry.space_group_name_H-M   'P 1'
#
loop_
_entity.id
_entity.type
_entity.pdbx_description
1 polymer ?
#
loop_
_entity_poly.entity_id
_entity_poly.type
_entity_poly.pdbx_seq_one_letter_code
_entity_poly.pdbx_strand_id
1 'polypeptide(L)'
;MRHDQHGFMLLVPVVILLIMVTGSAALIVESTSLQTRLSRQLRELEQQQVELDNALNRAILLTEHIDPEAAITEYQITGGTVRLVEQVITRDARLLHYALAANSSLPANLAARLSVVRYSLLTSVPAAALMLNSSWPATAHLHLQYTRADATPLASVWSSSDFELPAIGTICQTASVAATSCDSIPSSHVGEVTSDIEDSGIYANATDYPKAVLAALFYPAMSGLTQLQQASTLHRNCHGLNAHSAGIYYIQGDCTLRAGQVVGTVEAPIVLLVAGETLVLEENSLINGLVIGVHAEAERALTITSASTAWLDGALVLTRPLAPTSSVRLRYHPAMLLSLQRSQSMQRSQPVAGSWRDFE
;
A
#
# COMPACT_ATOMS: atom_id res chain seq x y z
N MET A 1 5.14 -108.17 -24.47
CA MET A 1 5.14 -106.77 -24.93
C MET A 1 5.36 -105.88 -23.71
N ARG A 2 6.58 -105.39 -23.55
CA ARG A 2 7.02 -104.57 -22.41
C ARG A 2 6.94 -103.13 -22.91
N HIS A 3 5.90 -102.40 -22.51
CA HIS A 3 5.71 -101.00 -22.89
C HIS A 3 6.58 -100.15 -21.95
N ASP A 4 7.64 -99.58 -22.51
CA ASP A 4 8.56 -98.68 -21.82
C ASP A 4 7.82 -97.41 -21.35
N GLN A 5 7.73 -97.23 -20.04
CA GLN A 5 7.23 -96.03 -19.39
C GLN A 5 8.33 -94.93 -19.36
N HIS A 6 8.80 -94.48 -20.51
CA HIS A 6 9.73 -93.33 -20.59
C HIS A 6 9.03 -91.97 -20.67
N GLY A 7 7.71 -91.92 -20.81
CA GLY A 7 6.94 -90.66 -20.92
C GLY A 7 6.74 -89.91 -19.60
N PHE A 8 6.83 -90.57 -18.44
CA PHE A 8 6.52 -89.94 -17.15
C PHE A 8 7.67 -89.08 -16.59
N MET A 9 8.91 -89.32 -17.04
CA MET A 9 10.10 -88.62 -16.53
C MET A 9 10.25 -87.18 -17.09
N LEU A 10 9.62 -86.87 -18.24
CA LEU A 10 9.60 -85.53 -18.84
C LEU A 10 8.46 -84.64 -18.32
N LEU A 11 7.42 -85.22 -17.70
CA LEU A 11 6.21 -84.49 -17.29
C LEU A 11 6.42 -83.69 -16.00
N VAL A 12 7.21 -84.23 -15.07
CA VAL A 12 7.55 -83.58 -13.79
C VAL A 12 8.26 -82.23 -13.95
N PRO A 13 9.36 -82.10 -14.74
CA PRO A 13 10.04 -80.81 -14.89
C PRO A 13 9.15 -79.77 -15.59
N VAL A 14 8.29 -80.17 -16.54
CA VAL A 14 7.35 -79.27 -17.24
C VAL A 14 6.31 -78.70 -16.27
N VAL A 15 5.77 -79.54 -15.37
CA VAL A 15 4.79 -79.10 -14.37
C VAL A 15 5.43 -78.15 -13.35
N ILE A 16 6.65 -78.42 -12.89
CA ILE A 16 7.39 -77.53 -11.97
C ILE A 16 7.65 -76.17 -12.63
N LEU A 17 8.04 -76.15 -13.91
CA LEU A 17 8.31 -74.94 -14.66
C LEU A 17 7.02 -74.11 -14.85
N LEU A 18 5.89 -74.77 -15.12
CA LEU A 18 4.57 -74.14 -15.17
C LEU A 18 4.16 -73.53 -13.82
N ILE A 19 4.43 -74.21 -12.70
CA ILE A 19 4.15 -73.69 -11.36
C ILE A 19 5.03 -72.47 -11.05
N MET A 20 6.33 -72.48 -11.40
CA MET A 20 7.19 -71.31 -11.22
C MET A 20 6.77 -70.12 -12.07
N VAL A 21 6.38 -70.35 -13.33
CA VAL A 21 5.93 -69.28 -14.24
C VAL A 21 4.59 -68.70 -13.77
N THR A 22 3.65 -69.55 -13.34
CA THR A 22 2.36 -69.08 -12.81
C THR A 22 2.50 -68.36 -11.47
N GLY A 23 3.36 -68.85 -10.58
CA GLY A 23 3.67 -68.19 -9.30
C GLY A 23 4.36 -66.85 -9.47
N SER A 24 5.35 -66.75 -10.37
CA SER A 24 6.02 -65.47 -10.68
C SER A 24 5.07 -64.48 -11.35
N ALA A 25 4.20 -64.92 -12.26
CA ALA A 25 3.18 -64.08 -12.85
C ALA A 25 2.19 -63.53 -11.79
N ALA A 26 1.75 -64.36 -10.85
CA ALA A 26 0.86 -63.93 -9.76
C ALA A 26 1.51 -62.85 -8.87
N LEU A 27 2.79 -63.04 -8.49
CA LEU A 27 3.54 -62.05 -7.70
C LEU A 27 3.73 -60.72 -8.45
N ILE A 28 3.97 -60.77 -9.77
CA ILE A 28 4.09 -59.57 -10.60
C ILE A 28 2.75 -58.82 -10.67
N VAL A 29 1.64 -59.54 -10.82
CA VAL A 29 0.30 -58.93 -10.84
C VAL A 29 -0.03 -58.26 -9.51
N GLU A 30 0.28 -58.91 -8.38
CA GLU A 30 0.03 -58.32 -7.05
C GLU A 30 0.89 -57.08 -6.82
N SER A 31 2.19 -57.15 -7.15
CA SER A 31 3.12 -56.01 -7.04
C SER A 31 2.69 -54.82 -7.90
N THR A 32 2.29 -55.06 -9.16
CA THR A 32 1.81 -53.99 -10.04
C THR A 32 0.48 -53.41 -9.59
N SER A 33 -0.41 -54.24 -9.00
CA SER A 33 -1.66 -53.77 -8.39
C SER A 33 -1.40 -52.85 -7.19
N LEU A 34 -0.39 -53.15 -6.37
CA LEU A 34 0.00 -52.30 -5.24
C LEU A 34 0.61 -50.98 -5.73
N GLN A 35 1.52 -51.01 -6.71
CA GLN A 35 2.10 -49.81 -7.28
C GLN A 35 1.07 -48.90 -7.95
N THR A 36 0.09 -49.48 -8.65
CA THR A 36 -1.00 -48.71 -9.27
C THR A 36 -1.94 -48.10 -8.23
N ARG A 37 -2.21 -48.78 -7.11
CA ARG A 37 -2.97 -48.20 -5.99
C ARG A 37 -2.21 -47.04 -5.33
N LEU A 38 -0.93 -47.23 -5.02
CA LEU A 38 -0.12 -46.23 -4.34
C LEU A 38 0.09 -44.98 -5.19
N SER A 39 0.33 -45.16 -6.50
CA SER A 39 0.42 -44.03 -7.44
C SER A 39 -0.90 -43.27 -7.63
N ARG A 40 -2.05 -43.96 -7.56
CA ARG A 40 -3.35 -43.27 -7.54
C ARG A 40 -3.53 -42.43 -6.29
N GLN A 41 -3.22 -42.98 -5.11
CA GLN A 41 -3.31 -42.24 -3.85
C GLN A 41 -2.38 -41.02 -3.82
N LEU A 42 -1.14 -41.15 -4.32
CA LEU A 42 -0.23 -40.01 -4.41
C LEU A 42 -0.76 -38.92 -5.34
N ARG A 43 -1.31 -39.28 -6.50
CA ARG A 43 -1.91 -38.30 -7.43
C ARG A 43 -3.12 -37.61 -6.83
N GLU A 44 -3.96 -38.34 -6.09
CA GLU A 44 -5.10 -37.77 -5.38
C GLU A 44 -4.65 -36.76 -4.32
N LEU A 45 -3.61 -37.08 -3.54
CA LEU A 45 -3.03 -36.16 -2.55
C LEU A 45 -2.40 -34.92 -3.20
N GLU A 46 -1.65 -35.09 -4.30
CA GLU A 46 -1.07 -33.96 -5.05
C GLU A 46 -2.15 -33.04 -5.62
N GLN A 47 -3.24 -33.60 -6.16
CA GLN A 47 -4.37 -32.82 -6.66
C GLN A 47 -5.06 -32.04 -5.53
N GLN A 48 -5.27 -32.66 -4.36
CA GLN A 48 -5.82 -31.98 -3.19
C GLN A 48 -4.96 -30.80 -2.75
N GLN A 49 -3.64 -30.97 -2.75
CA GLN A 49 -2.72 -29.91 -2.35
C GLN A 49 -2.76 -28.74 -3.34
N VAL A 50 -2.82 -29.01 -4.65
CA VAL A 50 -2.93 -27.96 -5.68
C VAL A 50 -4.26 -27.21 -5.59
N GLU A 51 -5.37 -27.90 -5.35
CA GLU A 51 -6.68 -27.24 -5.17
C GLU A 51 -6.68 -26.33 -3.94
N LEU A 52 -6.07 -26.77 -2.84
CA LEU A 52 -5.91 -25.95 -1.64
C LEU A 52 -5.04 -24.72 -1.90
N ASP A 53 -3.87 -24.88 -2.53
CA ASP A 53 -2.99 -23.76 -2.83
C ASP A 53 -3.69 -22.73 -3.73
N ASN A 54 -4.49 -23.20 -4.70
CA ASN A 54 -5.30 -22.33 -5.53
C ASN A 54 -6.40 -21.60 -4.74
N ALA A 55 -7.10 -22.30 -3.83
CA ALA A 55 -8.10 -21.69 -2.97
C ALA A 55 -7.48 -20.65 -2.02
N LEU A 56 -6.30 -20.94 -1.46
CA LEU A 56 -5.53 -20.05 -0.59
C LEU A 56 -5.09 -18.79 -1.34
N ASN A 57 -4.50 -18.94 -2.53
CA ASN A 57 -4.09 -17.81 -3.35
C ASN A 57 -5.27 -16.89 -3.70
N ARG A 58 -6.43 -17.48 -4.00
CA ARG A 58 -7.67 -16.70 -4.23
C ARG A 58 -8.14 -16.00 -2.96
N ALA A 59 -8.12 -16.68 -1.81
CA ALA A 59 -8.51 -16.08 -0.55
C ALA A 59 -7.60 -14.89 -0.17
N ILE A 60 -6.29 -15.01 -0.38
CA ILE A 60 -5.32 -13.92 -0.16
C ILE A 60 -5.69 -12.71 -1.03
N LEU A 61 -5.94 -12.89 -2.33
CA LEU A 61 -6.32 -11.79 -3.23
C LEU A 61 -7.63 -11.10 -2.80
N LEU A 62 -8.58 -11.88 -2.26
CA LEU A 62 -9.82 -11.33 -1.74
C LEU A 62 -9.62 -10.54 -0.44
N THR A 63 -8.71 -10.96 0.43
CA THR A 63 -8.43 -10.24 1.69
C THR A 63 -7.86 -8.84 1.48
N GLU A 64 -7.32 -8.54 0.30
CA GLU A 64 -6.90 -7.18 -0.08
C GLU A 64 -8.10 -6.26 -0.37
N HIS A 65 -9.21 -6.84 -0.82
CA HIS A 65 -10.41 -6.10 -1.21
C HIS A 65 -11.49 -6.06 -0.12
N ILE A 66 -11.39 -6.92 0.89
CA ILE A 66 -12.31 -6.96 2.02
C ILE A 66 -12.05 -5.74 2.93
N ASP A 67 -13.12 -5.03 3.25
CA ASP A 67 -13.10 -4.02 4.30
C ASP A 67 -13.23 -4.70 5.67
N PRO A 68 -12.19 -4.67 6.53
CA PRO A 68 -12.22 -5.31 7.84
C PRO A 68 -13.12 -4.56 8.82
N GLU A 69 -13.60 -3.36 8.49
CA GLU A 69 -14.57 -2.63 9.30
C GLU A 69 -16.02 -3.05 9.00
N ALA A 70 -16.25 -3.75 7.89
CA ALA A 70 -17.49 -4.48 7.70
C ALA A 70 -17.56 -5.63 8.72
N ALA A 71 -18.60 -5.64 9.55
CA ALA A 71 -18.82 -6.66 10.59
C ALA A 71 -18.59 -8.07 10.05
N ILE A 72 -17.97 -8.96 10.86
CA ILE A 72 -17.66 -10.38 10.59
C ILE A 72 -18.51 -10.97 9.45
N THR A 73 -17.99 -10.86 8.24
CA THR A 73 -18.67 -11.28 7.02
C THR A 73 -18.06 -12.59 6.53
N GLU A 74 -18.94 -13.55 6.26
CA GLU A 74 -18.58 -14.74 5.50
C GLU A 74 -18.67 -14.41 4.00
N TYR A 75 -17.55 -14.56 3.30
CA TYR A 75 -17.45 -14.34 1.87
C TYR A 75 -17.45 -15.68 1.14
N GLN A 76 -18.38 -15.84 0.19
CA GLN A 76 -18.41 -16.99 -0.70
C GLN A 76 -17.34 -16.82 -1.78
N ILE A 77 -16.53 -17.85 -1.98
CA ILE A 77 -15.49 -17.88 -3.01
C ILE A 77 -15.73 -19.07 -3.93
N THR A 78 -15.26 -18.98 -5.17
CA THR A 78 -15.34 -20.12 -6.10
C THR A 78 -14.53 -21.29 -5.53
N GLY A 79 -15.25 -22.27 -4.98
CA GLY A 79 -14.66 -23.45 -4.32
C GLY A 79 -14.61 -23.39 -2.79
N GLY A 80 -15.27 -22.45 -2.10
CA GLY A 80 -15.26 -22.41 -0.64
C GLY A 80 -15.88 -21.18 0.01
N THR A 81 -15.65 -20.99 1.31
CA THR A 81 -15.99 -19.80 2.08
C THR A 81 -14.79 -19.27 2.84
N VAL A 82 -14.73 -17.94 3.01
CA VAL A 82 -13.72 -17.23 3.79
C VAL A 82 -14.45 -16.44 4.87
N ARG A 83 -14.14 -16.71 6.12
CA ARG A 83 -14.76 -16.02 7.26
C ARG A 83 -13.69 -15.36 8.10
N LEU A 84 -13.83 -14.07 8.36
CA LEU A 84 -13.01 -13.40 9.39
C LEU A 84 -13.37 -13.99 10.76
N VAL A 85 -12.39 -14.50 11.49
CA VAL A 85 -12.61 -15.13 12.81
C VAL A 85 -12.17 -14.22 13.93
N GLU A 86 -11.04 -13.54 13.73
CA GLU A 86 -10.45 -12.69 14.75
C GLU A 86 -9.68 -11.54 14.10
N GLN A 87 -9.64 -10.41 14.79
CA GLN A 87 -8.86 -9.25 14.42
C GLN A 87 -8.13 -8.73 15.64
N VAL A 88 -6.81 -8.66 15.54
CA VAL A 88 -5.94 -8.03 16.53
C VAL A 88 -5.43 -6.72 15.96
N ILE A 89 -5.71 -5.62 16.65
CA ILE A 89 -5.31 -4.27 16.22
C ILE A 89 -4.06 -3.86 16.99
N THR A 90 -3.00 -3.54 16.26
CA THR A 90 -1.81 -2.84 16.80
C THR A 90 -1.80 -1.40 16.29
N ARG A 91 -0.86 -0.56 16.75
CA ARG A 91 -0.79 0.86 16.35
C ARG A 91 -0.69 1.06 14.84
N ASP A 92 0.15 0.26 14.17
CA ASP A 92 0.50 0.49 12.76
C ASP A 92 0.02 -0.61 11.81
N ALA A 93 -0.51 -1.71 12.36
CA ALA A 93 -0.98 -2.84 11.60
C ALA A 93 -2.17 -3.54 12.27
N ARG A 94 -2.99 -4.19 11.47
CA ARG A 94 -4.09 -5.06 11.90
C ARG A 94 -3.76 -6.49 11.49
N LEU A 95 -3.68 -7.40 12.44
CA LEU A 95 -3.59 -8.82 12.17
C LEU A 95 -5.01 -9.39 12.05
N LEU A 96 -5.31 -9.99 10.92
CA LEU A 96 -6.61 -10.53 10.58
C LEU A 96 -6.48 -12.05 10.45
N HIS A 97 -7.27 -12.79 11.21
CA HIS A 97 -7.32 -14.25 11.13
C HIS A 97 -8.58 -14.67 10.39
N TYR A 98 -8.41 -15.38 9.28
CA TYR A 98 -9.48 -15.93 8.46
C TYR A 98 -9.55 -17.44 8.61
N ALA A 99 -10.77 -17.98 8.70
CA ALA A 99 -11.04 -19.39 8.47
C ALA A 99 -11.45 -19.58 7.01
N LEU A 100 -10.80 -20.53 6.36
CA LEU A 100 -11.07 -20.96 5.00
C LEU A 100 -11.74 -22.32 5.08
N ALA A 101 -12.87 -22.48 4.40
CA ALA A 101 -13.51 -23.78 4.20
C ALA A 101 -13.63 -24.05 2.72
N ALA A 102 -12.99 -25.10 2.20
CA ALA A 102 -13.14 -25.47 0.79
C ALA A 102 -14.39 -26.34 0.59
N ASN A 103 -15.20 -25.99 -0.41
CA ASN A 103 -16.30 -26.80 -0.89
C ASN A 103 -15.72 -27.92 -1.77
N SER A 104 -15.17 -28.96 -1.15
CA SER A 104 -14.66 -30.12 -1.87
C SER A 104 -15.76 -31.18 -2.02
N SER A 105 -15.73 -31.91 -3.14
CA SER A 105 -16.58 -33.11 -3.34
C SER A 105 -16.06 -34.34 -2.58
N LEU A 106 -14.97 -34.18 -1.82
CA LEU A 106 -14.30 -35.21 -1.05
C LEU A 106 -14.85 -35.25 0.40
N PRO A 107 -14.75 -36.41 1.09
CA PRO A 107 -15.39 -36.61 2.40
C PRO A 107 -14.76 -35.82 3.57
N ALA A 108 -13.63 -35.15 3.36
CA ALA A 108 -13.00 -34.31 4.38
C ALA A 108 -13.33 -32.84 4.12
N ASN A 109 -13.97 -32.19 5.10
CA ASN A 109 -14.09 -30.73 5.12
C ASN A 109 -12.68 -30.16 5.26
N LEU A 110 -12.15 -29.58 4.17
CA LEU A 110 -10.81 -29.04 4.17
C LEU A 110 -10.88 -27.62 4.74
N ALA A 111 -10.50 -27.49 6.01
CA ALA A 111 -10.47 -26.23 6.74
C ALA A 111 -9.02 -25.78 6.93
N ALA A 112 -8.76 -24.49 6.73
CA ALA A 112 -7.46 -23.89 7.00
C ALA A 112 -7.64 -22.54 7.70
N ARG A 113 -6.64 -22.12 8.48
CA ARG A 113 -6.56 -20.76 9.00
C ARG A 113 -5.59 -19.94 8.14
N LEU A 114 -5.89 -18.69 7.86
CA LEU A 114 -4.99 -17.77 7.17
C LEU A 114 -4.86 -16.52 8.02
N SER A 115 -3.65 -16.15 8.38
CA SER A 115 -3.39 -14.89 9.08
C SER A 115 -2.82 -13.88 8.10
N VAL A 116 -3.37 -12.68 8.08
CA VAL A 116 -2.99 -11.59 7.17
C VAL A 116 -2.69 -10.36 8.00
N VAL A 117 -1.51 -9.76 7.80
CA VAL A 117 -1.18 -8.45 8.37
C VAL A 117 -1.59 -7.39 7.36
N ARG A 118 -2.50 -6.51 7.75
CA ARG A 118 -2.88 -5.33 7.00
C ARG A 118 -2.21 -4.10 7.59
N TYR A 119 -1.57 -3.28 6.77
CA TYR A 119 -0.87 -2.08 7.19
C TYR A 119 -1.11 -0.95 6.19
N SER A 120 -0.97 0.30 6.67
CA SER A 120 -1.02 1.47 5.80
C SER A 120 0.33 1.70 5.14
N LEU A 121 0.32 2.05 3.85
CA LEU A 121 1.48 2.56 3.14
C LEU A 121 1.94 3.90 3.71
N LEU A 122 1.00 4.77 4.10
CA LEU A 122 1.26 6.02 4.81
C LEU A 122 1.19 5.75 6.31
N THR A 123 2.33 5.59 6.96
CA THR A 123 2.43 5.24 8.38
C THR A 123 2.21 6.44 9.29
N SER A 124 2.57 7.64 8.82
CA SER A 124 2.33 8.88 9.55
C SER A 124 1.75 9.97 8.65
N VAL A 125 0.86 10.77 9.24
CA VAL A 125 0.41 12.01 8.63
C VAL A 125 1.50 13.07 8.82
N PRO A 126 1.80 13.91 7.81
CA PRO A 126 2.75 15.00 7.96
C PRO A 126 2.48 15.85 9.20
N ALA A 127 3.51 16.02 10.04
CA ALA A 127 3.40 16.74 11.30
C ALA A 127 3.29 18.26 11.14
N ALA A 128 3.50 18.76 9.92
CA ALA A 128 3.29 20.15 9.51
C ALA A 128 2.61 20.20 8.14
N ALA A 129 2.02 21.35 7.82
CA ALA A 129 1.40 21.55 6.52
C ALA A 129 2.44 21.56 5.40
N LEU A 130 3.56 22.24 5.64
CA LEU A 130 4.68 22.34 4.73
C LEU A 130 5.91 21.70 5.38
N MET A 131 6.46 20.67 4.74
CA MET A 131 7.74 20.05 5.13
C MET A 131 8.80 20.29 4.05
N LEU A 132 9.95 20.83 4.43
CA LEU A 132 11.00 21.27 3.51
C LEU A 132 12.34 20.63 3.84
N ASN A 133 12.93 19.92 2.88
CA ASN A 133 14.29 19.39 3.02
C ASN A 133 15.38 20.37 2.56
N SER A 134 15.00 21.61 2.28
CA SER A 134 15.88 22.68 1.80
C SER A 134 15.39 24.02 2.34
N SER A 135 16.14 25.09 2.10
CA SER A 135 15.70 26.42 2.48
C SER A 135 14.53 26.88 1.60
N TRP A 136 13.72 27.77 2.16
CA TRP A 136 12.70 28.48 1.40
C TRP A 136 13.34 29.64 0.62
N PRO A 137 13.10 29.78 -0.69
CA PRO A 137 13.63 30.91 -1.45
C PRO A 137 13.02 32.24 -1.01
N ALA A 138 13.84 33.27 -0.76
CA ALA A 138 13.39 34.57 -0.27
C ALA A 138 12.36 35.28 -1.19
N THR A 139 12.38 34.99 -2.50
CA THR A 139 11.46 35.58 -3.49
C THR A 139 10.22 34.73 -3.76
N ALA A 140 10.15 33.50 -3.24
CA ALA A 140 8.99 32.64 -3.45
C ALA A 140 7.82 33.08 -2.55
N HIS A 141 6.60 32.99 -3.07
CA HIS A 141 5.40 33.40 -2.35
C HIS A 141 4.80 32.21 -1.59
N LEU A 142 4.39 32.45 -0.34
CA LEU A 142 3.71 31.46 0.49
C LEU A 142 2.41 32.02 1.04
N HIS A 143 1.32 31.29 0.83
CA HIS A 143 0.06 31.53 1.51
C HIS A 143 -0.41 30.24 2.15
N LEU A 144 -0.31 30.16 3.49
CA LEU A 144 -0.61 28.96 4.26
C LEU A 144 -1.76 29.22 5.22
N GLN A 145 -2.79 28.37 5.15
CA GLN A 145 -3.88 28.34 6.13
C GLN A 145 -3.83 27.07 6.94
N TYR A 146 -4.03 27.16 8.25
CA TYR A 146 -4.17 25.98 9.11
C TYR A 146 -5.21 26.24 10.21
N THR A 147 -5.84 25.17 10.69
CA THR A 147 -6.78 25.23 11.81
C THR A 147 -6.12 24.70 13.08
N ARG A 148 -6.41 25.32 14.24
CA ARG A 148 -5.93 24.86 15.57
C ARG A 148 -7.00 24.07 16.33
N ALA A 149 -8.19 23.92 15.75
CA ALA A 149 -9.34 23.26 16.40
C ALA A 149 -9.06 21.78 16.72
N ASP A 150 -8.18 21.14 15.94
CA ASP A 150 -7.72 19.78 16.18
C ASP A 150 -6.27 19.84 16.67
N ALA A 151 -6.00 19.39 17.88
CA ALA A 151 -4.63 19.25 18.37
C ALA A 151 -3.84 18.38 17.39
N THR A 152 -2.74 18.92 16.85
CA THR A 152 -1.90 18.45 15.72
C THR A 152 -2.37 18.94 14.33
N PRO A 153 -1.54 19.77 13.65
CA PRO A 153 -0.08 19.72 13.66
C PRO A 153 0.53 20.59 14.76
N LEU A 154 1.73 20.22 15.22
CA LEU A 154 2.50 21.03 16.18
C LEU A 154 3.04 22.31 15.49
N ALA A 155 3.24 22.25 14.16
CA ALA A 155 3.81 23.33 13.35
C ALA A 155 3.06 23.55 12.01
N SER A 156 3.02 24.79 11.53
CA SER A 156 2.58 25.16 10.18
C SER A 156 3.65 24.82 9.13
N VAL A 157 4.92 25.03 9.48
CA VAL A 157 6.09 24.73 8.64
C VAL A 157 7.11 23.93 9.45
N TRP A 158 7.68 22.89 8.83
CA TRP A 158 8.79 22.13 9.39
C TRP A 158 9.93 22.02 8.36
N SER A 159 11.09 22.60 8.66
CA SER A 159 12.21 22.70 7.72
C SER A 159 13.49 22.08 8.26
N SER A 160 14.29 21.46 7.39
CA SER A 160 15.64 20.97 7.72
C SER A 160 16.70 22.06 7.78
N SER A 161 16.35 23.28 7.37
CA SER A 161 17.23 24.45 7.29
C SER A 161 16.50 25.71 7.73
N ASP A 162 17.24 26.81 7.92
CA ASP A 162 16.68 28.07 8.38
C ASP A 162 15.55 28.53 7.45
N PHE A 163 14.38 28.79 8.04
CA PHE A 163 13.19 29.21 7.32
C PHE A 163 12.96 30.69 7.57
N GLU A 164 13.28 31.49 6.56
CA GLU A 164 12.89 32.90 6.55
C GLU A 164 11.56 33.04 5.83
N LEU A 165 10.58 33.65 6.51
CA LEU A 165 9.32 34.02 5.85
C LEU A 165 9.63 34.97 4.69
N PRO A 166 9.18 34.64 3.46
CA PRO A 166 9.46 35.48 2.30
C PRO A 166 8.73 36.82 2.46
N ALA A 167 9.24 37.86 1.79
CA ALA A 167 8.66 39.21 1.83
C ALA A 167 7.17 39.26 1.46
N ILE A 168 6.69 38.24 0.75
CA ILE A 168 5.29 38.05 0.34
C ILE A 168 4.83 36.67 0.81
N GLY A 169 4.89 36.48 2.13
CA GLY A 169 4.48 35.28 2.85
C GLY A 169 3.44 35.59 3.92
N THR A 170 2.34 34.82 3.96
CA THR A 170 1.34 34.92 5.01
C THR A 170 0.99 33.53 5.53
N ILE A 171 1.16 33.33 6.85
CA ILE A 171 0.69 32.14 7.54
C ILE A 171 -0.48 32.53 8.43
N CYS A 172 -1.63 31.92 8.20
CA CYS A 172 -2.87 32.27 8.88
C CYS A 172 -3.48 31.08 9.61
N GLN A 173 -3.73 31.30 10.90
CA GLN A 173 -4.63 30.44 11.64
C GLN A 173 -6.08 30.82 11.31
N THR A 174 -6.89 29.83 10.97
CA THR A 174 -8.32 30.00 10.72
C THR A 174 -9.14 29.18 11.72
N ALA A 175 -10.37 29.61 11.98
CA ALA A 175 -11.34 28.87 12.78
C ALA A 175 -11.91 27.66 12.01
N SER A 176 -11.84 27.70 10.67
CA SER A 176 -12.31 26.64 9.78
C SER A 176 -11.42 26.49 8.56
N VAL A 177 -11.33 25.27 8.06
CA VAL A 177 -10.68 24.93 6.79
C VAL A 177 -11.37 25.72 5.65
N ALA A 178 -12.68 25.97 5.70
CA ALA A 178 -13.38 26.68 4.61
C ALA A 178 -13.17 28.22 4.57
N ALA A 179 -12.34 28.79 5.44
CA ALA A 179 -12.17 30.24 5.52
C ALA A 179 -11.44 30.81 4.29
N THR A 180 -12.07 31.76 3.61
CA THR A 180 -11.51 32.45 2.43
C THR A 180 -10.53 33.57 2.80
N SER A 181 -10.48 33.95 4.07
CA SER A 181 -9.61 34.98 4.63
C SER A 181 -9.04 34.53 5.97
N CYS A 182 -7.95 35.15 6.39
CA CYS A 182 -7.44 34.99 7.75
C CYS A 182 -8.45 35.59 8.72
N ASP A 183 -8.92 34.81 9.69
CA ASP A 183 -9.96 35.25 10.65
C ASP A 183 -9.43 36.33 11.62
N SER A 184 -8.10 36.45 11.76
CA SER A 184 -7.39 37.50 12.48
C SER A 184 -5.94 37.65 11.97
N ILE A 185 -5.16 38.55 12.60
CA ILE A 185 -3.73 38.83 12.35
C ILE A 185 -2.98 37.53 12.02
N PRO A 186 -2.17 37.49 10.94
CA PRO A 186 -1.41 36.30 10.58
C PRO A 186 -0.56 35.80 11.76
N SER A 187 -0.56 34.49 11.98
CA SER A 187 0.20 33.86 13.07
C SER A 187 1.69 34.15 12.92
N SER A 188 2.19 34.11 11.69
CA SER A 188 3.57 34.46 11.37
C SER A 188 3.58 35.27 10.07
N HIS A 189 4.36 36.36 10.06
CA HIS A 189 4.49 37.28 8.94
C HIS A 189 5.92 37.83 8.86
N VAL A 190 6.22 38.61 7.81
CA VAL A 190 7.55 39.19 7.60
C VAL A 190 7.97 40.01 8.82
N GLY A 191 9.07 39.60 9.47
CA GLY A 191 9.63 40.26 10.65
C GLY A 191 9.12 39.73 12.00
N GLU A 192 8.09 38.89 12.03
CA GLU A 192 7.57 38.25 13.24
C GLU A 192 7.24 36.77 12.95
N VAL A 193 8.14 35.88 13.36
CA VAL A 193 7.97 34.43 13.29
C VAL A 193 7.62 33.91 14.68
N THR A 194 6.54 33.13 14.78
CA THR A 194 6.08 32.57 16.06
C THR A 194 6.42 31.08 16.18
N SER A 195 6.02 30.46 17.29
CA SER A 195 6.33 29.07 17.60
C SER A 195 5.65 28.04 16.68
N ASP A 196 4.90 28.48 15.67
CA ASP A 196 4.26 27.61 14.68
C ASP A 196 5.22 27.16 13.58
N ILE A 197 6.45 27.70 13.51
CA ILE A 197 7.48 27.25 12.56
C ILE A 197 8.56 26.49 13.31
N GLU A 198 8.81 25.25 12.91
CA GLU A 198 9.91 24.43 13.38
C GLU A 198 11.01 24.41 12.31
N ASP A 199 12.15 25.05 12.59
CA ASP A 199 13.30 25.07 11.69
C ASP A 199 14.63 24.98 12.46
N SER A 200 15.74 24.99 11.73
CA SER A 200 17.06 24.91 12.35
C SER A 200 17.60 26.19 12.98
N GLY A 201 17.00 27.33 12.65
CA GLY A 201 17.49 28.65 13.05
C GLY A 201 16.81 29.20 14.30
N ILE A 202 15.53 28.85 14.51
CA ILE A 202 14.67 29.33 15.60
C ILE A 202 14.75 28.37 16.79
N TYR A 203 14.80 27.06 16.55
CA TYR A 203 15.00 26.06 17.59
C TYR A 203 16.36 25.39 17.42
N ALA A 204 17.28 25.65 18.35
CA ALA A 204 18.63 25.07 18.37
C ALA A 204 18.67 23.52 18.40
N ASN A 205 17.51 22.86 18.58
CA ASN A 205 17.31 21.41 18.47
C ASN A 205 16.56 21.04 17.16
N ALA A 206 16.98 21.59 16.03
CA ALA A 206 16.64 21.15 14.66
C ALA A 206 16.82 19.64 14.40
N THR A 207 17.31 18.90 15.37
CA THR A 207 17.56 17.46 15.36
C THR A 207 16.32 16.61 15.09
N ASP A 208 15.14 17.20 15.17
CA ASP A 208 13.88 16.46 15.03
C ASP A 208 13.39 16.36 13.58
N TYR A 209 13.86 17.20 12.64
CA TYR A 209 13.48 17.04 11.24
C TYR A 209 13.95 15.68 10.71
N PRO A 210 13.07 14.85 10.12
CA PRO A 210 13.46 13.52 9.71
C PRO A 210 14.50 13.57 8.59
N LYS A 211 15.69 13.00 8.82
CA LYS A 211 16.77 12.88 7.82
C LYS A 211 16.31 12.24 6.50
N ALA A 212 15.30 11.37 6.57
CA ALA A 212 14.66 10.77 5.41
C ALA A 212 13.14 10.93 5.55
N VAL A 213 12.59 12.06 5.11
CA VAL A 213 11.16 12.38 5.25
C VAL A 213 10.25 11.32 4.64
N LEU A 214 10.59 10.79 3.46
CA LEU A 214 9.80 9.71 2.86
C LEU A 214 9.77 8.46 3.75
N ALA A 215 10.85 8.16 4.49
CA ALA A 215 10.90 7.05 5.44
C ALA A 215 10.15 7.33 6.74
N ALA A 216 9.97 8.60 7.10
CA ALA A 216 9.13 8.98 8.23
C ALA A 216 7.63 8.88 7.88
N LEU A 217 7.26 9.20 6.65
CA LEU A 217 5.87 9.21 6.18
C LEU A 217 5.36 7.84 5.73
N PHE A 218 6.20 7.07 5.04
CA PHE A 218 5.80 5.80 4.43
C PHE A 218 6.39 4.60 5.15
N TYR A 219 5.71 3.47 5.01
CA TYR A 219 6.17 2.18 5.50
C TYR A 219 7.61 1.89 5.03
N PRO A 220 8.51 1.31 5.84
CA PRO A 220 9.93 1.17 5.49
C PRO A 220 10.22 0.40 4.18
N ALA A 221 9.37 -0.56 3.80
CA ALA A 221 9.53 -1.24 2.51
C ALA A 221 9.16 -0.35 1.30
N MET A 222 8.59 0.82 1.58
CA MET A 222 8.00 1.78 0.65
C MET A 222 8.55 3.19 0.86
N SER A 223 9.62 3.34 1.64
CA SER A 223 10.22 4.64 1.96
C SER A 223 11.15 5.18 0.88
N GLY A 224 11.53 4.34 -0.09
CA GLY A 224 12.37 4.72 -1.22
C GLY A 224 11.53 5.19 -2.42
N LEU A 225 12.09 6.14 -3.19
CA LEU A 225 11.42 6.70 -4.36
C LEU A 225 11.05 5.62 -5.39
N THR A 226 11.93 4.65 -5.63
CA THR A 226 11.69 3.54 -6.58
C THR A 226 10.51 2.66 -6.15
N GLN A 227 10.38 2.38 -4.85
CA GLN A 227 9.29 1.59 -4.32
C GLN A 227 7.97 2.36 -4.41
N LEU A 228 7.98 3.65 -4.04
CA LEU A 228 6.81 4.52 -4.21
C LEU A 228 6.36 4.61 -5.68
N GLN A 229 7.31 4.72 -6.62
CA GLN A 229 7.01 4.65 -8.04
C GLN A 229 6.32 3.33 -8.41
N GLN A 230 6.82 2.19 -7.93
CA GLN A 230 6.24 0.86 -8.21
C GLN A 230 4.82 0.68 -7.66
N ALA A 231 4.50 1.29 -6.51
CA ALA A 231 3.14 1.25 -5.95
C ALA A 231 2.21 2.35 -6.46
N SER A 232 2.69 3.23 -7.33
CA SER A 232 1.93 4.37 -7.86
C SER A 232 1.36 4.09 -9.25
N THR A 233 0.28 4.79 -9.58
CA THR A 233 -0.20 4.87 -10.95
C THR A 233 0.64 5.91 -11.69
N LEU A 234 1.31 5.48 -12.76
CA LEU A 234 2.20 6.33 -13.55
C LEU A 234 1.42 7.22 -14.51
N HIS A 235 1.67 8.53 -14.46
CA HIS A 235 1.16 9.50 -15.43
C HIS A 235 2.28 10.38 -15.97
N ARG A 236 2.10 10.84 -17.21
CA ARG A 236 3.00 11.84 -17.80
C ARG A 236 2.72 13.25 -17.31
N ASN A 237 1.47 13.54 -16.96
CA ASN A 237 0.98 14.84 -16.50
C ASN A 237 -0.32 14.66 -15.69
N CYS A 238 -0.91 15.75 -15.23
CA CYS A 238 -2.09 15.74 -14.36
C CYS A 238 -3.45 15.80 -15.09
N HIS A 239 -3.48 15.74 -16.43
CA HIS A 239 -4.74 15.91 -17.17
C HIS A 239 -5.76 14.78 -16.98
N GLY A 240 -5.31 13.58 -16.62
CA GLY A 240 -6.19 12.44 -16.36
C GLY A 240 -6.77 12.41 -14.94
N LEU A 241 -6.25 13.24 -14.03
CA LEU A 241 -6.67 13.26 -12.64
C LEU A 241 -7.95 14.06 -12.46
N ASN A 242 -8.84 13.60 -11.59
CA ASN A 242 -10.12 14.24 -11.35
C ASN A 242 -10.64 13.94 -9.92
N ALA A 243 -11.85 14.36 -9.60
CA ALA A 243 -12.44 14.18 -8.27
C ALA A 243 -12.58 12.71 -7.85
N HIS A 244 -12.63 11.76 -8.79
CA HIS A 244 -12.68 10.32 -8.49
C HIS A 244 -11.30 9.66 -8.39
N SER A 245 -10.22 10.40 -8.58
CA SER A 245 -8.87 9.88 -8.40
C SER A 245 -8.64 9.53 -6.92
N ALA A 246 -8.09 8.34 -6.66
CA ALA A 246 -7.81 7.84 -5.31
C ALA A 246 -6.50 7.04 -5.32
N GLY A 247 -5.73 7.09 -4.23
CA GLY A 247 -4.46 6.38 -4.09
C GLY A 247 -3.23 7.20 -4.45
N ILE A 248 -2.16 6.53 -4.92
CA ILE A 248 -0.85 7.13 -5.16
C ILE A 248 -0.63 7.32 -6.67
N TYR A 249 -0.28 8.54 -7.08
CA TYR A 249 0.01 8.90 -8.47
C TYR A 249 1.43 9.43 -8.59
N TYR A 250 2.16 8.97 -9.60
CA TYR A 250 3.49 9.48 -9.93
C TYR A 250 3.48 10.20 -11.27
N ILE A 251 3.78 11.50 -11.23
CA ILE A 251 3.77 12.38 -12.40
C ILE A 251 5.21 12.55 -12.88
N GLN A 252 5.54 11.92 -14.01
CA GLN A 252 6.89 11.95 -14.58
C GLN A 252 7.28 13.32 -15.15
N GLY A 253 6.34 13.99 -15.80
CA GLY A 253 6.56 15.28 -16.44
C GLY A 253 5.87 16.40 -15.69
N ASP A 254 5.72 17.53 -16.37
CA ASP A 254 5.04 18.70 -15.84
C ASP A 254 3.56 18.42 -15.52
N CYS A 255 3.11 18.97 -14.40
CA CYS A 255 1.77 18.82 -13.89
C CYS A 255 1.04 20.15 -13.96
N THR A 256 0.07 20.28 -14.86
CA THR A 256 -0.84 21.42 -14.90
C THR A 256 -2.25 20.94 -14.62
N LEU A 257 -2.84 21.47 -13.54
CA LEU A 257 -4.27 21.39 -13.27
C LEU A 257 -4.95 22.57 -13.94
N ARG A 258 -5.92 22.27 -14.80
CA ARG A 258 -6.69 23.28 -15.52
C ARG A 258 -7.64 24.03 -14.59
N ALA A 259 -8.08 25.20 -15.03
CA ALA A 259 -9.05 25.98 -14.29
C ALA A 259 -10.29 25.14 -13.90
N GLY A 260 -10.64 25.15 -12.61
CA GLY A 260 -11.74 24.38 -12.03
C GLY A 260 -11.50 22.86 -11.89
N GLN A 261 -10.32 22.35 -12.24
CA GLN A 261 -10.00 20.93 -12.09
C GLN A 261 -9.80 20.59 -10.60
N VAL A 262 -10.62 19.66 -10.10
CA VAL A 262 -10.52 19.11 -8.75
C VAL A 262 -9.92 17.71 -8.83
N VAL A 263 -8.90 17.43 -8.00
CA VAL A 263 -8.22 16.14 -7.92
C VAL A 263 -8.42 15.54 -6.53
N GLY A 264 -9.05 14.37 -6.47
CA GLY A 264 -9.48 13.71 -5.24
C GLY A 264 -10.61 14.45 -4.51
N THR A 265 -11.07 13.91 -3.39
CA THR A 265 -12.02 14.56 -2.47
C THR A 265 -11.52 14.51 -1.03
N VAL A 266 -12.27 15.09 -0.09
CA VAL A 266 -11.97 15.02 1.35
C VAL A 266 -12.08 13.57 1.86
N GLU A 267 -12.99 12.79 1.31
CA GLU A 267 -13.24 11.38 1.66
C GLU A 267 -12.33 10.41 0.89
N ALA A 268 -11.95 10.77 -0.33
CA ALA A 268 -11.03 10.01 -1.18
C ALA A 268 -9.85 10.90 -1.63
N PRO A 269 -8.98 11.34 -0.69
CA PRO A 269 -7.80 12.12 -1.02
C PRO A 269 -6.75 11.27 -1.75
N ILE A 270 -5.75 11.93 -2.35
CA ILE A 270 -4.66 11.27 -3.07
C ILE A 270 -3.29 11.54 -2.46
N VAL A 271 -2.31 10.69 -2.81
CA VAL A 271 -0.89 11.03 -2.75
C VAL A 271 -0.42 11.36 -4.16
N LEU A 272 0.11 12.57 -4.37
CA LEU A 272 0.64 13.01 -5.66
C LEU A 272 2.15 13.19 -5.58
N LEU A 273 2.90 12.31 -6.23
CA LEU A 273 4.35 12.41 -6.38
C LEU A 273 4.65 13.19 -7.66
N VAL A 274 5.18 14.40 -7.54
CA VAL A 274 5.52 15.25 -8.69
C VAL A 274 7.02 15.17 -8.94
N ALA A 275 7.39 14.48 -10.02
CA ALA A 275 8.77 14.38 -10.46
C ALA A 275 9.15 15.38 -11.56
N GLY A 276 8.15 15.98 -12.21
CA GLY A 276 8.36 17.05 -13.18
C GLY A 276 9.05 18.28 -12.59
N GLU A 277 9.26 19.28 -13.45
CA GLU A 277 9.88 20.54 -13.07
C GLU A 277 8.86 21.58 -12.63
N THR A 278 7.61 21.41 -13.06
CA THR A 278 6.53 22.35 -12.76
C THR A 278 5.27 21.68 -12.22
N LEU A 279 4.67 22.33 -11.23
CA LEU A 279 3.32 22.08 -10.74
C LEU A 279 2.54 23.39 -10.86
N VAL A 280 1.57 23.44 -11.78
CA VAL A 280 0.75 24.63 -12.05
C VAL A 280 -0.68 24.35 -11.63
N LEU A 281 -1.21 25.19 -10.75
CA LEU A 281 -2.59 25.19 -10.29
C LEU A 281 -3.28 26.43 -10.85
N GLU A 282 -4.07 26.27 -11.93
CA GLU A 282 -4.86 27.35 -12.52
C GLU A 282 -6.06 27.73 -11.65
N GLU A 283 -6.78 28.79 -12.03
CA GLU A 283 -7.89 29.35 -11.25
C GLU A 283 -8.91 28.30 -10.80
N ASN A 284 -9.27 28.33 -9.52
CA ASN A 284 -10.25 27.43 -8.90
C ASN A 284 -9.89 25.93 -9.00
N SER A 285 -8.65 25.58 -9.36
CA SER A 285 -8.19 24.21 -9.27
C SER A 285 -7.90 23.82 -7.82
N LEU A 286 -8.07 22.54 -7.51
CA LEU A 286 -7.96 22.02 -6.16
C LEU A 286 -7.31 20.63 -6.17
N ILE A 287 -6.30 20.44 -5.31
CA ILE A 287 -5.78 19.11 -4.99
C ILE A 287 -6.18 18.79 -3.56
N ASN A 288 -6.88 17.67 -3.35
CA ASN A 288 -7.18 17.13 -2.03
C ASN A 288 -6.22 15.98 -1.72
N GLY A 289 -5.21 16.23 -0.89
CA GLY A 289 -4.35 15.18 -0.37
C GLY A 289 -2.92 15.61 -0.03
N LEU A 290 -2.00 14.67 -0.18
CA LEU A 290 -0.58 14.84 0.10
C LEU A 290 0.20 15.00 -1.21
N VAL A 291 0.79 16.18 -1.43
CA VAL A 291 1.67 16.40 -2.59
C VAL A 291 3.12 16.30 -2.14
N ILE A 292 3.92 15.54 -2.89
CA ILE A 292 5.33 15.34 -2.61
C ILE A 292 6.14 15.70 -3.85
N GLY A 293 6.95 16.75 -3.74
CA GLY A 293 7.93 17.12 -4.75
C GLY A 293 9.14 16.19 -4.65
N VAL A 294 9.30 15.30 -5.61
CA VAL A 294 10.37 14.28 -5.66
C VAL A 294 11.23 14.45 -6.90
N HIS A 295 12.45 13.95 -6.87
CA HIS A 295 13.30 13.83 -8.06
C HIS A 295 14.42 12.82 -7.79
N ALA A 296 14.96 12.21 -8.85
CA ALA A 296 16.14 11.36 -8.73
C ALA A 296 17.39 12.19 -8.38
N GLU A 297 17.50 13.40 -8.95
CA GLU A 297 18.54 14.38 -8.63
C GLU A 297 18.00 15.36 -7.58
N ALA A 298 18.47 15.25 -6.34
CA ALA A 298 17.95 16.02 -5.21
C ALA A 298 18.11 17.55 -5.39
N GLU A 299 19.08 18.01 -6.18
CA GLU A 299 19.39 19.43 -6.39
C GLU A 299 18.45 20.14 -7.39
N ARG A 300 17.70 19.38 -8.19
CA ARG A 300 16.86 19.99 -9.23
C ARG A 300 15.70 20.72 -8.54
N ALA A 301 15.49 22.00 -8.80
CA ALA A 301 14.39 22.74 -8.18
C ALA A 301 13.02 22.35 -8.78
N LEU A 302 11.96 22.38 -7.98
CA LEU A 302 10.56 22.31 -8.44
C LEU A 302 9.97 23.71 -8.47
N THR A 303 9.29 24.08 -9.56
CA THR A 303 8.52 25.33 -9.65
C THR A 303 7.06 25.04 -9.37
N ILE A 304 6.50 25.67 -8.34
CA ILE A 304 5.06 25.56 -8.04
C ILE A 304 4.41 26.91 -8.33
N THR A 305 3.40 26.95 -9.19
CA THR A 305 2.67 28.20 -9.51
C THR A 305 1.19 28.01 -9.22
N SER A 306 0.68 28.76 -8.25
CA SER A 306 -0.74 28.70 -7.87
C SER A 306 -1.44 30.01 -8.16
N ALA A 307 -2.56 29.95 -8.90
CA ALA A 307 -3.48 31.08 -9.05
C ALA A 307 -4.09 31.48 -7.70
N SER A 308 -4.60 32.71 -7.57
CA SER A 308 -5.10 33.26 -6.30
C SER A 308 -6.27 32.48 -5.70
N THR A 309 -7.06 31.80 -6.53
CA THR A 309 -8.20 30.96 -6.11
C THR A 309 -7.90 29.47 -6.14
N ALA A 310 -6.68 29.08 -6.50
CA ALA A 310 -6.26 27.69 -6.53
C ALA A 310 -5.68 27.26 -5.19
N TRP A 311 -5.91 26.01 -4.81
CA TRP A 311 -5.51 25.51 -3.49
C TRP A 311 -4.95 24.09 -3.55
N LEU A 312 -3.94 23.86 -2.72
CA LEU A 312 -3.61 22.54 -2.22
C LEU A 312 -4.29 22.38 -0.86
N ASP A 313 -5.27 21.49 -0.76
CA ASP A 313 -5.86 21.07 0.50
C ASP A 313 -5.14 19.82 0.97
N GLY A 314 -4.54 19.89 2.17
CA GLY A 314 -3.78 18.79 2.77
C GLY A 314 -2.38 19.24 3.12
N ALA A 315 -1.35 18.57 2.59
CA ALA A 315 0.04 18.86 2.94
C ALA A 315 0.98 18.82 1.73
N LEU A 316 2.06 19.60 1.81
CA LEU A 316 3.12 19.67 0.82
C LEU A 316 4.45 19.26 1.44
N VAL A 317 5.11 18.27 0.83
CA VAL A 317 6.41 17.78 1.26
C VAL A 317 7.39 17.96 0.11
N LEU A 318 8.47 18.71 0.32
CA LEU A 318 9.49 18.94 -0.69
C LEU A 318 10.78 18.23 -0.29
N THR A 319 11.15 17.19 -1.04
CA THR A 319 12.42 16.47 -0.85
C THR A 319 13.56 17.05 -1.69
N ARG A 320 13.27 18.10 -2.46
CA ARG A 320 14.14 18.81 -3.41
C ARG A 320 13.91 20.33 -3.26
N PRO A 321 14.85 21.20 -3.67
CA PRO A 321 14.68 22.65 -3.61
C PRO A 321 13.42 23.16 -4.30
N LEU A 322 12.86 24.26 -3.80
CA LEU A 322 11.81 25.02 -4.46
C LEU A 322 12.44 26.12 -5.33
N ALA A 323 11.89 26.37 -6.52
CA ALA A 323 12.36 27.44 -7.39
C ALA A 323 11.98 28.82 -6.83
N PRO A 324 12.83 29.86 -6.98
CA PRO A 324 12.56 31.19 -6.44
C PRO A 324 11.33 31.91 -7.01
N THR A 325 10.84 31.48 -8.18
CA THR A 325 9.65 32.03 -8.85
C THR A 325 8.35 31.36 -8.40
N SER A 326 8.41 30.47 -7.40
CA SER A 326 7.24 29.70 -6.97
C SER A 326 6.24 30.56 -6.19
N SER A 327 4.96 30.24 -6.34
CA SER A 327 3.85 30.74 -5.55
C SER A 327 3.00 29.57 -5.05
N VAL A 328 3.06 29.32 -3.75
CA VAL A 328 2.43 28.18 -3.09
C VAL A 328 1.24 28.66 -2.27
N ARG A 329 0.07 28.05 -2.52
CA ARG A 329 -1.14 28.25 -1.71
C ARG A 329 -1.57 26.92 -1.12
N LEU A 330 -1.54 26.84 0.20
CA LEU A 330 -1.71 25.61 0.95
C LEU A 330 -2.74 25.83 2.06
N ARG A 331 -3.61 24.84 2.24
CA ARG A 331 -4.54 24.77 3.34
C ARG A 331 -4.42 23.43 4.04
N TYR A 332 -3.99 23.44 5.28
CA TYR A 332 -3.79 22.23 6.05
C TYR A 332 -5.11 21.61 6.47
N HIS A 333 -5.25 20.31 6.17
CA HIS A 333 -6.45 19.54 6.48
C HIS A 333 -6.06 18.17 7.09
N PRO A 334 -5.77 18.10 8.40
CA PRO A 334 -5.26 16.88 9.04
C PRO A 334 -6.26 15.74 9.03
N ALA A 335 -7.54 16.03 9.27
CA ALA A 335 -8.60 15.02 9.24
C ALA A 335 -8.69 14.31 7.88
N MET A 336 -8.54 15.04 6.77
CA MET A 336 -8.49 14.45 5.43
C MET A 336 -7.24 13.59 5.24
N LEU A 337 -6.07 14.00 5.74
CA LEU A 337 -4.86 13.17 5.65
C LEU A 337 -4.95 11.90 6.52
N LEU A 338 -5.69 11.94 7.62
CA LEU A 338 -6.05 10.73 8.38
C LEU A 338 -7.00 9.82 7.60
N SER A 339 -7.97 10.39 6.86
CA SER A 339 -8.81 9.63 5.93
C SER A 339 -7.98 9.01 4.81
N LEU A 340 -6.98 9.72 4.28
CA LEU A 340 -6.02 9.19 3.29
C LEU A 340 -5.30 7.95 3.83
N GLN A 341 -4.75 8.05 5.04
CA GLN A 341 -4.07 6.95 5.71
C GLN A 341 -4.97 5.70 5.87
N ARG A 342 -6.27 5.90 6.15
CA ARG A 342 -7.23 4.80 6.34
C ARG A 342 -7.84 4.29 5.03
N SER A 343 -7.69 5.03 3.93
CA SER A 343 -8.30 4.69 2.65
C SER A 343 -7.83 3.33 2.13
N GLN A 344 -8.73 2.58 1.48
CA GLN A 344 -8.42 1.26 0.94
C GLN A 344 -7.22 1.27 -0.02
N SER A 345 -7.09 2.32 -0.84
CA SER A 345 -5.97 2.48 -1.77
C SER A 345 -4.61 2.57 -1.08
N MET A 346 -4.57 3.03 0.17
CA MET A 346 -3.36 3.13 0.99
C MET A 346 -3.13 1.91 1.87
N GLN A 347 -4.05 0.95 1.92
CA GLN A 347 -3.90 -0.26 2.71
C GLN A 347 -3.23 -1.36 1.87
N ARG A 348 -2.35 -2.13 2.50
CA ARG A 348 -1.77 -3.35 1.91
C ARG A 348 -1.95 -4.51 2.88
N SER A 349 -2.12 -5.69 2.32
CA SER A 349 -2.31 -6.93 3.04
C SER A 349 -1.16 -7.89 2.70
N GLN A 350 -0.56 -8.51 3.71
CA GLN A 350 0.49 -9.50 3.53
C GLN A 350 0.17 -10.74 4.37
N PRO A 351 0.17 -11.95 3.79
CA PRO A 351 -0.04 -13.17 4.56
C PRO A 351 1.13 -13.42 5.51
N VAL A 352 0.82 -13.85 6.74
CA VAL A 352 1.82 -14.29 7.71
C VAL A 352 2.35 -15.65 7.27
N ALA A 353 3.64 -15.73 6.97
CA ALA A 353 4.28 -16.95 6.55
C ALA A 353 4.03 -18.09 7.55
N GLY A 354 3.58 -19.24 7.05
CA GLY A 354 3.34 -20.44 7.85
C GLY A 354 1.97 -20.50 8.55
N SER A 355 1.20 -19.41 8.57
CA SER A 355 -0.11 -19.37 9.24
C SER A 355 -1.16 -20.32 8.65
N TRP A 356 -0.94 -20.80 7.43
CA TRP A 356 -1.84 -21.67 6.67
C TRP A 356 -1.53 -23.17 6.76
N ARG A 357 -0.54 -23.56 7.55
CA ARG A 357 -0.14 -24.97 7.74
C ARG A 357 -0.72 -25.60 9.01
N ASP A 358 -1.36 -24.82 9.87
CA ASP A 358 -2.08 -25.32 11.04
C ASP A 358 -3.47 -25.81 10.59
N PHE A 359 -3.54 -27.10 10.27
CA PHE A 359 -4.79 -27.82 10.03
C PHE A 359 -5.32 -28.33 11.38
N GLU A 360 -6.58 -28.06 11.70
CA GLU A 360 -7.30 -28.68 12.83
C GLU A 360 -8.10 -29.90 12.37
#